data_AF-A0A4V1Q6F8-F1
#
_entry.id   AF-A0A4V1Q6F8-F1
#
_cell.length_a   1.000
_cell.length_b   1.000
_cell.length_c   1.000
_cell.angle_alpha   90.00
_cell.angle_beta   90.00
_cell.angle_gamma   90.00
#
_symmetry.space_group_name_H-M   'P 1'
#
loop_
_entity.id
_entity.type
_entity.pdbx_description
1 polymer ?
#
loop_
_entity_poly.entity_id
_entity_poly.type
_entity_poly.pdbx_seq_one_letter_code
_entity_poly.pdbx_strand_id
1 'polypeptide(L)'
;MTNTQNVTELQPRMTREQLIDAARTAAKYLPIASAQLMNELANRLDITSVALCEALAQRKELAEQNSTLRQDVASWAKECDRIVERHTKNRTNMHLLEAQRELRELTPVVISLNNEVAL
;
A
#
# COMPACT_ATOMS: atom_id res chain seq x y z
N MET A 1 14.11 36.41 -24.87
CA MET A 1 14.74 35.31 -24.11
C MET A 1 15.15 35.86 -22.75
N THR A 2 14.41 35.48 -21.70
CA THR A 2 14.61 35.64 -20.24
C THR A 2 13.21 35.42 -19.64
N ASN A 3 12.95 34.67 -18.58
CA ASN A 3 13.77 34.14 -17.50
C ASN A 3 13.14 32.82 -17.03
N THR A 4 13.94 31.76 -16.99
CA THR A 4 13.65 30.54 -16.26
C THR A 4 13.93 30.83 -14.79
N GLN A 5 12.93 31.09 -13.96
CA GLN A 5 13.11 31.14 -12.50
C GLN A 5 11.79 30.93 -11.77
N ASN A 6 11.87 30.07 -10.75
CA ASN A 6 10.88 29.73 -9.72
C ASN A 6 10.06 28.45 -9.97
N VAL A 7 10.77 27.32 -10.09
CA VAL A 7 10.41 26.18 -9.23
C VAL A 7 10.55 26.71 -7.81
N THR A 8 9.43 27.11 -7.21
CA THR A 8 9.37 27.43 -5.79
C THR A 8 10.00 26.25 -5.07
N GLU A 9 11.14 26.47 -4.41
CA GLU A 9 11.73 25.50 -3.49
C GLU A 9 10.60 25.04 -2.57
N LEU A 10 10.10 23.83 -2.80
CA LEU A 10 9.14 23.20 -1.89
C LEU A 10 9.87 23.19 -0.55
N GLN A 11 9.34 23.98 0.41
CA GLN A 11 9.84 23.97 1.77
C GLN A 11 10.05 22.51 2.20
N PRO A 12 11.18 22.16 2.85
CA PRO A 12 11.41 20.80 3.29
C PRO A 12 10.18 20.34 4.09
N ARG A 13 9.56 19.27 3.61
CA ARG A 13 8.35 18.72 4.24
C ARG A 13 8.71 18.34 5.67
N MET A 14 8.05 18.95 6.64
CA MET A 14 8.20 18.56 8.04
C MET A 14 7.77 17.11 8.21
N THR A 15 8.49 16.35 9.02
CA THR A 15 8.06 14.99 9.40
C THR A 15 6.82 15.04 10.28
N ARG A 16 6.13 13.92 10.43
CA ARG A 16 5.00 13.80 11.34
C ARG A 16 5.32 14.29 12.76
N GLU A 17 6.44 13.86 13.32
CA GLU A 17 6.87 14.25 14.68
C GLU A 17 7.07 15.75 14.76
N GLN A 18 7.71 16.33 13.75
CA GLN A 18 7.94 17.78 13.68
C GLN A 18 6.62 18.56 13.58
N LEU A 19 5.61 18.05 12.87
CA LEU A 19 4.29 18.66 12.79
C LEU A 19 3.52 18.58 14.12
N ILE A 20 3.58 17.43 14.79
CA ILE A 20 2.97 17.23 16.11
C ILE A 20 3.62 18.16 17.14
N ASP A 21 4.95 18.23 17.15
CA ASP A 21 5.70 19.10 18.07
C ASP A 21 5.47 20.58 17.79
N ALA A 22 5.39 20.96 16.51
CA ALA A 22 5.03 22.32 16.12
C ALA A 22 3.61 22.70 16.57
N ALA A 23 2.63 21.80 16.38
CA ALA A 23 1.25 22.02 16.83
C ALA A 23 1.17 22.17 18.36
N ARG A 24 1.82 21.28 19.12
CA ARG A 24 1.89 21.35 20.59
C ARG A 24 2.62 22.61 21.07
N THR A 25 3.65 23.04 20.36
CA THR A 25 4.37 24.28 20.68
C THR A 25 3.50 25.51 20.41
N ALA A 26 2.81 25.55 19.28
CA ALA A 26 1.88 26.64 18.94
C ALA A 26 0.74 26.75 19.97
N ALA A 27 0.21 25.62 20.46
CA ALA A 27 -0.85 25.59 21.46
C ALA A 27 -0.51 26.37 22.75
N LYS A 28 0.77 26.46 23.13
CA LYS A 28 1.22 27.19 24.34
C LYS A 28 1.00 28.70 24.25
N TYR A 29 0.90 29.24 23.04
CA TYR A 29 0.77 30.68 22.79
C TYR A 29 -0.65 31.07 22.35
N LEU A 30 -1.59 30.11 22.33
CA LEU A 30 -2.96 30.32 21.90
C LEU A 30 -3.92 30.50 23.10
N PRO A 31 -5.03 31.23 22.92
CA PRO A 31 -6.14 31.21 23.86
C PRO A 31 -6.65 29.80 24.15
N ILE A 32 -7.26 29.58 25.33
CA ILE A 32 -7.62 28.24 25.84
C ILE A 32 -8.37 27.38 24.80
N ALA A 33 -9.41 27.93 24.18
CA ALA A 33 -10.22 27.19 23.22
C ALA A 33 -9.43 26.76 21.97
N SER A 34 -8.58 27.64 21.43
CA SER A 34 -7.75 27.33 20.26
C SER A 34 -6.56 26.43 20.61
N ALA A 35 -6.00 26.56 21.81
CA ALA A 35 -4.98 25.65 22.33
C ALA A 35 -5.51 24.21 22.46
N GLN A 36 -6.74 24.05 22.96
CA GLN A 36 -7.41 22.73 23.04
C GLN A 36 -7.59 22.11 21.65
N LEU A 37 -8.07 22.89 20.68
CA LEU A 37 -8.24 22.41 19.30
C LEU A 37 -6.90 22.03 18.66
N MET A 38 -5.84 22.80 18.88
CA MET A 38 -4.51 22.53 18.32
C MET A 38 -3.89 21.25 18.91
N ASN A 39 -4.06 21.01 20.22
CA ASN A 39 -3.63 19.76 20.85
C ASN A 39 -4.42 18.56 20.36
N GLU A 40 -5.74 18.69 20.20
CA GLU A 40 -6.57 17.62 19.66
C GLU A 40 -6.22 17.30 18.20
N LEU A 41 -5.90 18.32 17.41
CA LEU A 41 -5.40 18.12 16.05
C LEU A 41 -4.10 17.30 16.05
N ALA A 42 -3.16 17.63 16.94
CA ALA A 42 -1.91 16.89 17.07
C ALA A 42 -2.16 15.42 17.47
N ASN A 43 -3.08 15.17 18.41
CA ASN A 43 -3.45 13.82 18.82
C ASN A 43 -4.07 13.01 17.67
N ARG A 44 -5.01 13.60 16.91
CA ARG A 44 -5.63 12.91 15.77
C ARG A 44 -4.64 12.63 14.66
N LEU A 45 -3.70 13.54 14.39
CA LEU A 45 -2.64 13.30 13.42
C LEU A 45 -1.76 12.11 13.83
N ASP A 46 -1.39 12.03 15.11
CA ASP A 46 -0.59 10.92 15.66
C ASP A 46 -1.32 9.58 15.51
N ILE A 47 -2.56 9.49 16.01
CA ILE A 47 -3.37 8.27 15.97
C ILE A 47 -3.63 7.81 14.53
N THR A 48 -4.04 8.73 13.66
CA THR A 48 -4.36 8.38 12.26
C THR A 48 -3.12 7.96 11.48
N SER A 49 -1.96 8.56 11.78
CA SER A 49 -0.71 8.14 11.16
C SER A 49 -0.31 6.73 11.58
N VAL A 50 -0.39 6.40 12.88
CA VAL A 50 -0.10 5.04 13.36
C VAL A 50 -1.03 4.02 12.69
N ALA A 51 -2.34 4.29 12.68
CA ALA A 51 -3.32 3.43 12.02
C ALA A 51 -3.06 3.27 10.51
N LEU A 52 -2.63 4.34 9.83
CA LEU A 52 -2.26 4.28 8.42
C LEU A 52 -1.03 3.42 8.19
N CYS A 53 0.02 3.58 9.01
CA CYS A 53 1.23 2.75 8.92
C CYS A 53 0.92 1.26 9.12
N GLU A 54 0.08 0.93 10.11
CA GLU A 54 -0.38 -0.45 10.35
C GLU A 54 -1.19 -0.99 9.16
N ALA A 55 -2.11 -0.20 8.62
CA ALA A 55 -2.91 -0.59 7.46
C ALA A 55 -2.04 -0.80 6.21
N LEU A 56 -1.01 0.03 6.00
CA LEU A 56 -0.06 -0.13 4.89
C LEU A 56 0.79 -1.40 5.06
N ALA A 57 1.23 -1.71 6.29
CA ALA A 57 1.95 -2.94 6.59
C ALA A 57 1.10 -4.19 6.31
N GLN A 58 -0.15 -4.20 6.80
CA GLN A 58 -1.10 -5.28 6.54
C GLN A 58 -1.39 -5.44 5.05
N ARG A 59 -1.58 -4.33 4.32
CA ARG A 59 -1.79 -4.34 2.87
C ARG A 59 -0.59 -4.95 2.13
N LYS A 60 0.63 -4.63 2.55
CA LYS A 60 1.86 -5.19 1.98
C LYS A 60 1.94 -6.70 2.17
N GLU A 61 1.68 -7.16 3.39
CA GLU A 61 1.67 -8.59 3.71
C GLU A 61 0.60 -9.33 2.90
N LEU A 62 -0.62 -8.79 2.82
CA LEU A 62 -1.71 -9.38 2.03
C LEU A 62 -1.36 -9.46 0.54
N ALA A 63 -0.67 -8.46 -0.02
CA ALA A 63 -0.25 -8.50 -1.42
C ALA A 63 0.80 -9.58 -1.68
N GLU A 64 1.74 -9.78 -0.75
CA GLU A 64 2.73 -10.85 -0.81
C GLU A 64 2.06 -12.23 -0.74
N GLN A 65 1.17 -12.43 0.24
CA GLN A 65 0.38 -13.67 0.36
C GLN A 65 -0.47 -13.93 -0.89
N ASN A 66 -1.11 -12.90 -1.45
CA ASN A 66 -1.92 -13.02 -2.66
C ASN A 66 -1.07 -13.43 -3.88
N SER A 67 0.15 -12.90 -4.01
CA SER A 67 1.10 -13.29 -5.05
C SER A 67 1.49 -14.76 -4.93
N THR A 68 1.84 -15.21 -3.72
CA THR A 68 2.21 -16.61 -3.44
C THR A 68 1.05 -17.55 -3.76
N LEU A 69 -0.16 -17.26 -3.27
CA LEU A 69 -1.35 -18.07 -3.52
C LEU A 69 -1.69 -18.17 -5.02
N ARG A 70 -1.56 -17.06 -5.77
CA ARG A 70 -1.76 -17.06 -7.23
C ARG A 70 -0.75 -17.98 -7.94
N GLN A 71 0.50 -17.99 -7.49
CA GLN A 71 1.53 -18.88 -8.02
C GLN A 71 1.25 -20.34 -7.66
N ASP A 72 0.80 -20.62 -6.44
CA ASP A 72 0.44 -21.96 -5.99
C ASP A 72 -0.73 -22.51 -6.80
N VAL A 73 -1.79 -21.73 -7.01
CA VAL A 73 -2.93 -22.10 -7.87
C VAL A 73 -2.46 -22.48 -9.28
N ALA A 74 -1.58 -21.67 -9.88
CA ALA A 74 -1.03 -21.97 -11.20
C ALA A 74 -0.16 -23.25 -11.21
N SER A 75 0.54 -23.54 -10.11
CA SER A 75 1.38 -24.74 -9.96
C SER A 75 0.53 -26.00 -9.79
N TRP A 76 -0.53 -25.93 -8.99
CA TRP A 76 -1.51 -27.00 -8.82
C TRP A 76 -2.25 -27.30 -10.13
N ALA A 77 -2.69 -26.28 -10.85
CA ALA A 77 -3.33 -26.45 -12.15
C ALA A 77 -2.44 -27.18 -13.17
N LYS A 78 -1.13 -26.88 -13.18
CA LYS A 78 -0.14 -27.62 -13.99
C LYS A 78 -0.01 -29.08 -13.59
N GLU A 79 -0.04 -29.40 -12.29
CA GLU A 79 0.01 -30.80 -11.86
C GLU A 79 -1.30 -31.53 -12.20
N CYS A 80 -2.46 -30.87 -12.14
CA CYS A 80 -3.72 -31.41 -12.64
C CYS A 80 -3.62 -31.75 -14.13
N ASP A 81 -3.13 -30.82 -14.96
CA ASP A 81 -2.87 -31.07 -16.38
C ASP A 81 -1.93 -32.27 -16.55
N ARG A 82 -0.81 -32.32 -15.82
CA ARG A 82 0.15 -33.44 -15.87
C ARG A 82 -0.47 -34.79 -15.49
N ILE A 83 -1.34 -34.82 -14.49
CA ILE A 83 -2.07 -36.03 -14.09
C ILE A 83 -2.99 -36.47 -15.24
N VAL A 84 -3.73 -35.55 -15.85
CA VAL A 84 -4.60 -35.86 -16.99
C VAL A 84 -3.80 -36.36 -18.18
N GLU A 85 -2.65 -35.75 -18.50
CA GLU A 85 -1.76 -36.22 -19.56
C GLU A 85 -1.25 -37.65 -19.29
N ARG A 86 -0.87 -37.97 -18.04
CA ARG A 86 -0.40 -39.31 -17.67
C ARG A 86 -1.47 -40.38 -17.90
N HIS A 87 -2.74 -40.07 -17.62
CA HIS A 87 -3.86 -41.03 -17.74
C HIS A 87 -4.39 -41.13 -19.16
N THR A 88 -4.59 -40.00 -19.84
CA THR A 88 -5.22 -39.95 -21.17
C THR A 88 -4.23 -40.11 -22.31
N LYS A 89 -2.93 -39.93 -22.04
CA LYS A 89 -1.84 -39.85 -23.03
C LYS A 89 -2.00 -38.69 -24.03
N ASN A 90 -2.94 -37.79 -23.77
CA ASN A 90 -3.17 -36.59 -24.58
C ASN A 90 -2.63 -35.38 -23.83
N ARG A 91 -1.91 -34.50 -24.55
CA ARG A 91 -1.42 -33.24 -23.98
C ARG A 91 -2.60 -32.32 -23.65
N THR A 92 -2.54 -31.66 -22.50
CA THR A 92 -3.57 -30.71 -22.06
C THR A 92 -2.96 -29.58 -21.24
N ASN A 93 -3.54 -28.39 -21.36
CA ASN A 93 -3.25 -27.22 -20.53
C ASN A 93 -4.56 -26.55 -20.04
N MET A 94 -5.66 -27.32 -20.06
CA MET A 94 -7.00 -26.81 -19.82
C MET A 94 -7.12 -26.22 -18.41
N HIS A 95 -6.61 -26.92 -17.39
CA HIS A 95 -6.72 -26.48 -16.00
C HIS A 95 -5.87 -25.24 -15.76
N LEU A 96 -4.67 -25.17 -16.33
CA LEU A 96 -3.83 -23.97 -16.23
C LEU A 96 -4.51 -22.75 -16.86
N LEU A 97 -5.12 -22.91 -18.04
CA LEU A 97 -5.81 -21.81 -18.72
C LEU A 97 -7.05 -21.34 -17.95
N GLU A 98 -7.82 -22.28 -17.39
CA GLU A 98 -8.98 -21.98 -16.55
C GLU A 98 -8.55 -21.23 -15.28
N ALA A 99 -7.56 -21.76 -14.56
CA ALA A 99 -7.02 -21.11 -13.36
C ALA A 99 -6.49 -19.69 -13.66
N GLN A 100 -5.77 -19.50 -14.77
CA GLN A 100 -5.29 -18.16 -15.17
C GLN A 100 -6.44 -17.20 -15.50
N ARG A 101 -7.53 -17.70 -16.09
CA ARG A 101 -8.71 -16.90 -16.37
C ARG A 101 -9.40 -16.49 -15.08
N GLU A 102 -9.67 -17.42 -14.18
CA GLU A 102 -10.29 -17.13 -12.87
C GLU A 102 -9.44 -16.15 -12.06
N LEU A 103 -8.13 -16.37 -12.00
CA LEU A 103 -7.21 -15.45 -11.34
C LEU A 103 -7.23 -14.05 -11.97
N ARG A 104 -7.46 -13.92 -13.28
CA ARG A 104 -7.60 -12.61 -13.94
C ARG A 104 -8.92 -11.91 -13.57
N GLU A 105 -9.99 -12.68 -13.36
CA GLU A 105 -11.29 -12.17 -12.93
C GLU A 105 -11.27 -11.71 -11.46
N LEU A 106 -10.40 -12.29 -10.62
CA LEU A 106 -10.16 -11.82 -9.26
C LEU A 106 -9.43 -10.47 -9.27
N THR A 107 -10.00 -9.47 -8.58
CA THR A 107 -9.41 -8.14 -8.41
C THR A 107 -7.96 -8.27 -7.91
N PRO A 108 -6.95 -7.87 -8.69
CA PRO A 108 -5.58 -7.92 -8.22
C PRO A 108 -5.40 -6.82 -7.16
N VAL A 109 -4.89 -7.19 -5.99
CA VAL A 109 -4.38 -6.20 -5.03
C VAL A 109 -3.03 -5.74 -5.57
N VAL A 110 -3.06 -4.81 -6.53
CA VAL A 110 -1.85 -4.24 -7.13
C VAL A 110 -1.32 -3.17 -6.18
N ILE A 111 -0.22 -3.48 -5.50
CA ILE A 111 0.61 -2.42 -4.91
C ILE A 111 1.47 -1.90 -6.05
N SER A 112 1.14 -0.71 -6.57
CA SER A 112 2.15 0.09 -7.24
C SER A 112 3.22 0.39 -6.19
N LEU A 113 4.36 -0.29 -6.26
CA LEU A 113 5.59 0.06 -5.52
C LEU A 113 6.13 1.39 -6.06
N ASN A 114 5.31 2.44 -6.07
CA ASN A 114 5.78 3.79 -6.31
C ASN A 114 6.42 4.23 -5.01
N ASN A 115 7.75 4.11 -4.94
CA ASN A 115 8.67 4.66 -3.94
C ASN A 115 7.94 5.50 -2.88
N GLU A 116 7.38 4.83 -1.86
CA GLU A 116 6.74 5.52 -0.76
C GLU A 116 7.89 6.06 0.10
N VAL A 117 8.16 7.36 -0.09
CA VAL A 117 8.90 8.16 0.89
C VAL A 117 8.18 7.95 2.22
N ALA A 118 8.90 7.37 3.18
CA ALA A 118 8.42 7.16 4.53
C ALA A 118 7.74 8.45 5.04
N LEU A 119 6.49 8.30 5.49
CA LEU A 119 5.77 9.34 6.24
C LEU A 119 6.47 9.64 7.56
#